data_AF-A0A6J3JDG3-F1
#
_entry.id   AF-A0A6J3JDG3-F1
#
_cell.length_a   1.000
_cell.length_b   1.000
_cell.length_c   1.000
_cell.angle_alpha   90.00
_cell.angle_beta   90.00
_cell.angle_gamma   90.00
#
_symmetry.space_group_name_H-M   'P 1'
#
loop_
_entity.id
_entity.type
_entity.pdbx_description
1 polymer ?
#
loop_
_entity_poly.entity_id
_entity_poly.type
_entity_poly.pdbx_seq_one_letter_code
_entity_poly.pdbx_strand_id
1 'polypeptide(L)'
;MDRIAEFRKWKVQCLSKADLSRKGSVDEDVVELVQFLNMRDEFFTTSSCAGRILLLDGIVALKKANGDATLKFEPFVLHVQCRQLQDAQILHSVAIDSGFRNSGITVGKRGKTMLAVRSTHGLEVPLSHKGKLMVTEEYIDFLLNVANQKMEENKKRIERFYNCLQHVMERETMTNLHPKIKEKNNSSYTHKKQRNQEKAHGQCITKENDKELENDDDDDLGINITIFPEDY
;
A
#
# COMPACT_ATOMS: atom_id res chain seq x y z
N MET A 1 13.64 22.89 -16.43
CA MET A 1 14.06 22.80 -15.02
C MET A 1 14.79 21.49 -14.82
N ASP A 2 15.92 21.52 -14.12
CA ASP A 2 16.67 20.32 -13.76
C ASP A 2 15.93 19.54 -12.66
N ARG A 3 15.28 18.44 -13.05
CA ARG A 3 14.52 17.58 -12.14
C ARG A 3 15.39 16.91 -11.07
N ILE A 4 16.67 16.68 -11.37
CA ILE A 4 17.61 16.04 -10.43
C ILE A 4 17.99 17.04 -9.34
N ALA A 5 18.31 18.29 -9.70
CA ALA A 5 18.57 19.35 -8.73
C ALA A 5 17.34 19.63 -7.84
N GLU A 6 16.14 19.64 -8.42
CA GLU A 6 14.89 19.82 -7.66
C GLU A 6 14.67 18.67 -6.67
N PHE A 7 14.89 17.41 -7.09
CA PHE A 7 14.81 16.25 -6.22
C PHE A 7 15.81 16.31 -5.06
N ARG A 8 17.08 16.63 -5.34
CA ARG A 8 18.12 16.79 -4.31
C ARG A 8 17.73 17.85 -3.29
N LYS A 9 17.17 18.97 -3.73
CA LYS A 9 16.64 20.01 -2.84
C LYS A 9 15.52 19.48 -1.95
N TRP A 10 14.56 18.73 -2.50
CA TRP A 10 13.49 18.11 -1.70
C TRP A 10 14.04 17.11 -0.68
N LYS A 11 15.02 16.30 -1.07
CA LYS A 11 15.66 15.33 -0.20
C LYS A 11 16.31 16.01 1.00
N VAL A 12 17.17 17.02 0.76
CA VAL A 12 17.80 17.80 1.84
C VAL A 12 16.75 18.43 2.76
N GLN A 13 15.74 19.08 2.18
CA GLN A 13 14.65 19.70 2.94
C GLN A 13 13.82 18.70 3.75
N CYS A 14 13.68 17.46 3.30
CA CYS A 14 12.91 16.45 4.01
C CYS A 14 13.72 15.87 5.17
N LEU A 15 14.98 15.51 4.91
CA LEU A 15 15.87 14.88 5.90
C LEU A 15 16.38 15.86 6.96
N SER A 16 16.32 17.18 6.71
CA SER A 16 16.69 18.20 7.71
C SER A 16 15.57 18.51 8.70
N LYS A 17 14.37 17.97 8.53
CA LYS A 17 13.23 18.25 9.42
C LYS A 17 13.35 17.42 10.70
N ALA A 18 12.88 18.01 11.80
CA ALA A 18 12.65 17.28 13.03
C ALA A 18 11.57 16.21 12.82
N ASP A 19 11.69 15.08 13.53
CA ASP A 19 10.66 14.07 13.53
C ASP A 19 9.40 14.59 14.23
N LEU A 20 8.26 14.47 13.56
CA LEU A 20 6.94 14.89 14.05
C LEU A 20 6.10 13.70 14.54
N SER A 21 6.67 12.49 14.55
CA SER A 21 6.02 11.31 15.10
C SER A 21 5.77 11.49 16.61
N ARG A 22 4.73 10.82 17.15
CA ARG A 22 4.45 10.84 18.60
C ARG A 22 5.63 10.30 19.42
N LYS A 23 6.41 9.39 18.84
CA LYS A 23 7.60 8.79 19.45
C LYS A 23 8.79 9.76 19.42
N GLY A 24 8.83 10.67 18.46
CA GLY A 24 9.94 11.59 18.23
C GLY A 24 11.19 10.91 17.65
N SER A 25 11.08 9.64 17.27
CA SER A 25 12.13 8.89 16.59
C SER A 25 11.55 7.85 15.63
N VAL A 26 12.40 7.41 14.69
CA VAL A 26 12.13 6.25 13.82
C VAL A 26 12.12 4.97 14.66
N ASP A 27 11.19 4.06 14.36
CA ASP A 27 11.10 2.76 15.03
C ASP A 27 12.37 1.92 14.81
N GLU A 28 12.86 1.27 15.88
CA GLU A 28 14.09 0.50 15.87
C GLU A 28 14.03 -0.64 14.85
N ASP A 29 12.86 -1.29 14.71
CA ASP A 29 12.62 -2.39 13.78
C ASP A 29 12.77 -2.00 12.30
N VAL A 30 12.79 -0.71 11.96
CA VAL A 30 12.89 -0.23 10.55
C VAL A 30 13.99 0.81 10.34
N VAL A 31 14.75 1.14 11.37
CA VAL A 31 15.75 2.22 11.32
C VAL A 31 16.81 1.96 10.26
N GLU A 32 17.30 0.72 10.15
CA GLU A 32 18.32 0.33 9.16
C GLU A 32 17.79 0.43 7.73
N LEU A 33 16.56 -0.04 7.49
CA LEU A 33 15.90 0.07 6.19
C LEU A 33 15.73 1.54 5.77
N VAL A 34 15.29 2.39 6.70
CA VAL A 34 15.11 3.84 6.46
C VAL A 34 16.45 4.50 6.14
N GLN A 35 17.49 4.21 6.93
CA GLN A 35 18.84 4.74 6.69
C GLN A 35 19.39 4.26 5.33
N PHE A 36 19.23 2.97 5.02
CA PHE A 36 19.67 2.39 3.75
C PHE A 36 19.06 3.10 2.55
N LEU A 37 17.74 3.35 2.57
CA LEU A 37 17.06 4.10 1.51
C LEU A 37 17.55 5.54 1.43
N ASN A 38 17.71 6.21 2.57
CA ASN A 38 18.12 7.61 2.61
C ASN A 38 19.58 7.84 2.18
N MET A 39 20.44 6.82 2.23
CA MET A 39 21.80 6.88 1.69
C MET A 39 21.85 6.85 0.15
N ARG A 40 20.78 6.44 -0.54
CA ARG A 40 20.75 6.33 -2.01
C ARG A 40 20.32 7.63 -2.67
N ASP A 41 20.98 8.05 -3.75
CA ASP A 41 20.66 9.28 -4.47
C ASP A 41 19.28 9.26 -5.15
N GLU A 42 18.73 8.06 -5.34
CA GLU A 42 17.46 7.76 -5.97
C GLU A 42 16.27 7.96 -5.03
N PHE A 43 16.49 7.94 -3.70
CA PHE A 43 15.41 7.80 -2.73
C PHE A 43 15.56 8.76 -1.53
N PHE A 44 14.42 9.07 -0.93
CA PHE A 44 14.35 9.46 0.48
C PHE A 44 13.00 9.10 1.09
N THR A 45 13.00 8.73 2.37
CA THR A 45 11.80 8.43 3.14
C THR A 45 11.14 9.72 3.62
N THR A 46 9.81 9.78 3.57
CA THR A 46 9.02 10.91 4.08
C THR A 46 8.30 10.58 5.38
N SER A 47 7.97 9.30 5.61
CA SER A 47 7.41 8.78 6.85
C SER A 47 7.53 7.26 6.88
N SER A 48 7.59 6.69 8.08
CA SER A 48 7.66 5.26 8.34
C SER A 48 6.94 4.90 9.65
N CYS A 49 6.38 3.69 9.72
CA CYS A 49 5.91 3.06 10.95
C CYS A 49 6.17 1.56 10.85
N ALA A 50 6.81 0.97 11.86
CA ALA A 50 7.13 -0.47 11.90
C ALA A 50 5.87 -1.35 12.04
N GLY A 51 4.78 -0.79 12.54
CA GLY A 51 3.56 -1.48 12.90
C GLY A 51 3.31 -1.37 14.41
N ARG A 52 2.04 -1.46 14.82
CA ARG A 52 1.65 -1.30 16.23
C ARG A 52 0.39 -2.07 16.57
N ILE A 53 0.32 -2.52 17.83
CA ILE A 53 -0.90 -3.01 18.45
C ILE A 53 -1.39 -1.91 19.39
N LEU A 54 -2.64 -1.52 19.22
CA LEU A 54 -3.30 -0.46 19.97
C LEU A 54 -4.48 -1.09 20.71
N LEU A 55 -4.55 -0.84 22.01
CA LEU A 55 -5.75 -1.04 22.79
C LEU A 55 -6.21 0.34 23.25
N LEU A 56 -7.26 0.84 22.61
CA LEU A 56 -7.89 2.09 23.02
C LEU A 56 -8.67 1.77 24.30
N ASP A 57 -8.30 2.43 25.41
CA ASP A 57 -8.80 2.23 26.78
C ASP A 57 -8.43 0.91 27.49
N GLY A 58 -7.14 0.51 27.48
CA GLY A 58 -6.45 -0.54 28.28
C GLY A 58 -7.27 -1.49 29.18
N ILE A 59 -6.94 -2.79 29.29
CA ILE A 59 -7.78 -3.84 29.95
C ILE A 59 -8.42 -3.49 31.31
N VAL A 60 -7.73 -2.75 32.19
CA VAL A 60 -8.31 -2.29 33.46
C VAL A 60 -9.28 -1.11 33.26
N ALA A 61 -8.97 -0.23 32.31
CA ALA A 61 -9.85 0.82 31.86
C ALA A 61 -11.04 0.27 31.05
N LEU A 62 -10.94 -0.85 30.31
CA LEU A 62 -12.08 -1.48 29.62
C LEU A 62 -13.26 -1.78 30.56
N LYS A 63 -13.00 -2.16 31.82
CA LYS A 63 -14.04 -2.41 32.85
C LYS A 63 -14.60 -1.12 33.47
N LYS A 64 -13.96 0.04 33.23
CA LYS A 64 -14.33 1.38 33.74
C LYS A 64 -14.57 2.41 32.64
N ALA A 65 -14.49 1.99 31.37
CA ALA A 65 -14.54 2.89 30.24
C ALA A 65 -15.98 3.31 30.04
N ASN A 66 -16.23 4.61 29.99
CA ASN A 66 -17.53 5.15 29.63
C ASN A 66 -17.74 5.21 28.10
N GLY A 67 -16.81 4.64 27.32
CA GLY A 67 -16.76 4.78 25.86
C GLY A 67 -16.57 3.45 25.12
N ASP A 68 -16.47 3.59 23.80
CA ASP A 68 -16.21 2.50 22.87
C ASP A 68 -14.70 2.23 22.80
N ALA A 69 -14.33 0.98 22.99
CA ALA A 69 -12.95 0.53 23.00
C ALA A 69 -12.73 -0.45 21.86
N THR A 70 -11.57 -0.38 21.22
CA THR A 70 -11.22 -1.21 20.06
C THR A 70 -9.77 -1.70 20.19
N LEU A 71 -9.58 -2.99 19.92
CA LEU A 71 -8.26 -3.55 19.69
C LEU A 71 -7.91 -3.41 18.21
N LYS A 72 -6.77 -2.79 17.91
CA LYS A 72 -6.32 -2.59 16.54
C LYS A 72 -4.87 -3.02 16.35
N PHE A 73 -4.59 -3.77 15.29
CA PHE A 73 -3.25 -3.98 14.77
C PHE A 73 -3.13 -3.24 13.43
N GLU A 74 -2.16 -2.33 13.35
CA GLU A 74 -1.79 -1.64 12.13
C GLU A 74 -0.39 -2.13 11.70
N PRO A 75 -0.22 -2.55 10.44
CA PRO A 75 1.03 -3.13 9.96
C PRO A 75 2.06 -2.04 9.60
N PHE A 76 3.22 -2.49 9.13
CA PHE A 76 4.24 -1.62 8.54
C PHE A 76 3.70 -0.75 7.40
N VAL A 77 4.09 0.52 7.43
CA VAL A 77 3.86 1.49 6.35
C VAL A 77 5.12 2.31 6.15
N LEU A 78 5.48 2.53 4.88
CA LEU A 78 6.63 3.36 4.50
C LEU A 78 6.29 4.20 3.27
N HIS A 79 6.63 5.47 3.31
CA HIS A 79 6.49 6.37 2.17
C HIS A 79 7.85 6.82 1.67
N VAL A 80 8.17 6.52 0.42
CA VAL A 80 9.49 6.77 -0.20
C VAL A 80 9.31 7.62 -1.45
N GLN A 81 9.94 8.79 -1.46
CA GLN A 81 9.97 9.62 -2.65
C GLN A 81 11.13 9.18 -3.53
N CYS A 82 10.80 8.92 -4.80
CA CYS A 82 11.73 8.39 -5.78
C CYS A 82 12.11 9.49 -6.76
N ARG A 83 13.38 9.49 -7.20
CA ARG A 83 13.92 10.45 -8.16
C ARG A 83 13.22 10.32 -9.51
N GLN A 84 12.98 9.09 -9.95
CA GLN A 84 12.30 8.77 -11.20
C GLN A 84 11.20 7.71 -11.01
N LEU A 85 10.37 7.56 -12.04
CA LEU A 85 9.34 6.52 -12.05
C LEU A 85 9.95 5.11 -12.09
N GLN A 86 11.08 4.94 -12.80
CA GLN A 86 11.80 3.68 -12.89
C GLN A 86 12.31 3.22 -11.51
N ASP A 87 12.89 4.14 -10.74
CA ASP A 87 13.34 3.87 -9.37
C ASP A 87 12.16 3.41 -8.49
N ALA A 88 10.99 4.04 -8.64
CA ALA A 88 9.77 3.66 -7.93
C ALA A 88 9.22 2.30 -8.36
N GLN A 89 9.32 1.96 -9.65
CA GLN A 89 8.89 0.67 -10.19
C GLN A 89 9.73 -0.47 -9.63
N ILE A 90 11.05 -0.30 -9.54
CA ILE A 90 11.96 -1.29 -8.94
C ILE A 90 11.58 -1.52 -7.48
N LEU A 91 11.47 -0.45 -6.70
CA LEU A 91 11.14 -0.54 -5.28
C LEU A 91 9.72 -1.11 -5.05
N HIS A 92 8.77 -0.80 -5.93
CA HIS A 92 7.42 -1.37 -5.92
C HIS A 92 7.44 -2.88 -6.19
N SER A 93 8.18 -3.36 -7.18
CA SER A 93 8.32 -4.80 -7.45
C SER A 93 8.87 -5.53 -6.22
N VAL A 94 9.94 -5.01 -5.61
CA VAL A 94 10.50 -5.57 -4.37
C VAL A 94 9.46 -5.59 -3.25
N ALA A 95 8.66 -4.54 -3.10
CA ALA A 95 7.59 -4.48 -2.10
C ALA A 95 6.50 -5.55 -2.34
N ILE A 96 6.04 -5.71 -3.58
CA ILE A 96 5.02 -6.71 -3.96
C ILE A 96 5.52 -8.13 -3.69
N ASP A 97 6.76 -8.43 -4.10
CA ASP A 97 7.39 -9.74 -3.92
C ASP A 97 7.64 -10.04 -2.43
N SER A 98 7.82 -8.99 -1.62
CA SER A 98 7.98 -9.09 -0.18
C SER A 98 6.66 -9.14 0.59
N GLY A 99 5.52 -9.12 -0.09
CA GLY A 99 4.19 -9.30 0.51
C GLY A 99 3.43 -8.00 0.82
N PHE A 100 3.90 -6.85 0.36
CA PHE A 100 3.24 -5.55 0.52
C PHE A 100 2.31 -5.26 -0.65
N ARG A 101 1.23 -6.03 -0.79
CA ARG A 101 0.37 -6.06 -1.99
C ARG A 101 -0.49 -4.81 -2.20
N ASN A 102 -0.68 -3.96 -1.20
CA ASN A 102 -1.36 -2.65 -1.33
C ASN A 102 -0.39 -1.50 -1.62
N SER A 103 0.85 -1.82 -1.95
CA SER A 103 1.84 -0.83 -2.33
C SER A 103 1.44 -0.17 -3.65
N GLY A 104 1.65 1.13 -3.76
CA GLY A 104 1.24 1.90 -4.92
C GLY A 104 2.12 3.11 -5.17
N ILE A 105 2.22 3.48 -6.45
CA ILE A 105 2.99 4.64 -6.91
C ILE A 105 2.01 5.76 -7.26
N THR A 106 2.27 6.96 -6.76
CA THR A 106 1.56 8.19 -7.13
C THR A 106 2.52 9.13 -7.83
N VAL A 107 2.12 9.67 -8.97
CA VAL A 107 2.89 10.71 -9.69
C VAL A 107 2.17 12.04 -9.51
N GLY A 108 2.73 12.90 -8.67
CA GLY A 108 2.19 14.21 -8.35
C GLY A 108 2.63 15.30 -9.34
N LYS A 109 2.14 16.53 -9.07
CA LYS A 109 2.55 17.74 -9.79
C LYS A 109 4.07 17.91 -9.76
N ARG A 110 4.63 18.50 -10.82
CA ARG A 110 6.09 18.69 -11.01
C ARG A 110 6.91 17.38 -11.05
N GLY A 111 6.25 16.24 -11.32
CA GLY A 111 6.94 14.96 -11.46
C GLY A 111 7.38 14.33 -10.14
N LYS A 112 6.73 14.68 -9.02
CA LYS A 112 6.99 14.05 -7.73
C LYS A 112 6.47 12.62 -7.71
N THR A 113 7.37 11.65 -7.80
CA THR A 113 7.02 10.23 -7.72
C THR A 113 7.09 9.74 -6.27
N MET A 114 5.96 9.28 -5.74
CA MET A 114 5.80 8.82 -4.37
C MET A 114 5.41 7.35 -4.37
N LEU A 115 6.21 6.50 -3.73
CA LEU A 115 5.84 5.11 -3.43
C LEU A 115 5.29 5.04 -2.00
N ALA A 116 4.13 4.40 -1.84
CA ALA A 116 3.63 3.95 -0.55
C ALA A 116 3.78 2.42 -0.47
N VAL A 117 4.55 1.93 0.50
CA VAL A 117 4.69 0.49 0.81
C VAL A 117 3.71 0.15 1.92
N ARG A 118 2.74 -0.72 1.61
CA ARG A 118 1.60 -1.03 2.50
C ARG A 118 1.18 -2.49 2.41
N SER A 119 0.74 -3.05 3.54
CA SER A 119 0.22 -4.42 3.63
C SER A 119 -1.31 -4.46 3.64
N THR A 120 -1.88 -5.61 3.27
CA THR A 120 -3.30 -5.95 3.53
C THR A 120 -3.53 -6.37 4.99
N HIS A 121 -2.46 -6.60 5.75
CA HIS A 121 -2.54 -7.24 7.05
C HIS A 121 -3.07 -6.28 8.11
N GLY A 122 -4.29 -6.50 8.62
CA GLY A 122 -4.85 -5.73 9.72
C GLY A 122 -5.60 -6.61 10.73
N LEU A 123 -5.94 -6.02 11.87
CA LEU A 123 -6.96 -6.50 12.80
C LEU A 123 -7.62 -5.28 13.42
N GLU A 124 -8.94 -5.25 13.45
CA GLU A 124 -9.70 -4.20 14.12
C GLU A 124 -10.94 -4.86 14.71
N VAL A 125 -11.05 -4.86 16.03
CA VAL A 125 -12.12 -5.54 16.75
C VAL A 125 -12.66 -4.65 17.85
N PRO A 126 -13.93 -4.22 17.78
CA PRO A 126 -14.57 -3.49 18.87
C PRO A 126 -14.75 -4.41 20.07
N LEU A 127 -14.40 -3.92 21.26
CA LEU A 127 -14.45 -4.67 22.52
C LEU A 127 -15.59 -4.19 23.42
N SER A 128 -15.87 -2.88 23.42
CA SER A 128 -16.99 -2.29 24.16
C SER A 128 -17.84 -1.41 23.26
N HIS A 129 -19.12 -1.28 23.63
CA HIS A 129 -20.04 -0.33 23.04
C HIS A 129 -20.84 0.37 24.13
N LYS A 130 -20.88 1.70 24.12
CA LYS A 130 -21.51 2.55 25.14
C LYS A 130 -21.04 2.19 26.56
N GLY A 131 -19.73 1.95 26.72
CA GLY A 131 -19.10 1.57 27.99
C GLY A 131 -19.41 0.15 28.49
N LYS A 132 -20.22 -0.62 27.76
CA LYS A 132 -20.46 -2.04 28.06
C LYS A 132 -19.46 -2.92 27.33
N LEU A 133 -18.69 -3.71 28.07
CA LEU A 133 -17.82 -4.74 27.48
C LEU A 133 -18.69 -5.83 26.82
N MET A 134 -18.42 -6.11 25.54
CA MET A 134 -19.18 -7.04 24.70
C MET A 134 -18.50 -8.40 24.54
N VAL A 135 -17.27 -8.54 25.07
CA VAL A 135 -16.42 -9.72 24.91
C VAL A 135 -16.00 -10.28 26.27
N THR A 136 -15.64 -11.57 26.30
CA THR A 136 -15.09 -12.23 27.50
C THR A 136 -13.59 -11.94 27.65
N GLU A 137 -13.06 -12.14 28.85
CA GLU A 137 -11.61 -12.01 29.12
C GLU A 137 -10.81 -13.04 28.29
N GLU A 138 -11.29 -14.28 28.20
CA GLU A 138 -10.70 -15.33 27.36
C GLU A 138 -10.63 -14.93 25.88
N TYR A 139 -11.63 -14.21 25.37
CA TYR A 139 -11.62 -13.73 23.99
C TYR A 139 -10.57 -12.63 23.78
N ILE A 140 -10.37 -11.76 24.78
CA ILE A 140 -9.31 -10.74 24.73
C ILE A 140 -7.93 -11.41 24.65
N ASP A 141 -7.68 -12.44 25.46
CA ASP A 141 -6.42 -13.19 25.41
C ASP A 141 -6.20 -13.86 24.04
N PHE A 142 -7.25 -14.45 23.47
CA PHE A 142 -7.22 -14.96 22.10
C PHE A 142 -6.86 -13.87 21.08
N LEU A 143 -7.50 -12.70 21.16
CA LEU A 143 -7.23 -11.59 20.25
C LEU A 143 -5.80 -11.04 20.39
N LEU A 144 -5.26 -10.98 21.60
CA LEU A 144 -3.88 -10.58 21.83
C LEU A 144 -2.90 -11.57 21.19
N ASN A 145 -3.16 -12.88 21.32
CA ASN A 145 -2.36 -13.90 20.64
C ASN A 145 -2.41 -13.74 19.13
N VAL A 146 -3.60 -13.51 18.55
CA VAL A 146 -3.73 -13.22 17.13
C VAL A 146 -2.96 -11.96 16.75
N ALA A 147 -3.13 -10.84 17.47
CA ALA A 147 -2.45 -9.59 17.17
C ALA A 147 -0.91 -9.73 17.21
N ASN A 148 -0.38 -10.49 18.18
CA ASN A 148 1.05 -10.78 18.27
C ASN A 148 1.54 -11.64 17.10
N GLN A 149 0.79 -12.67 16.68
CA GLN A 149 1.11 -13.45 15.48
C GLN A 149 1.13 -12.58 14.22
N LYS A 150 0.18 -11.63 14.10
CA LYS A 150 0.15 -10.66 13.00
C LYS A 150 1.35 -9.73 13.00
N MET A 151 1.78 -9.27 14.19
CA MET A 151 2.98 -8.46 14.36
C MET A 151 4.25 -9.23 13.97
N GLU A 152 4.37 -10.49 14.39
CA GLU A 152 5.52 -11.33 14.05
C GLU A 152 5.63 -11.56 12.53
N GLU A 153 4.51 -11.88 11.88
CA GLU A 153 4.46 -12.00 10.42
C GLU A 153 4.76 -10.66 9.72
N ASN A 154 4.38 -9.53 10.32
CA ASN A 154 4.73 -8.21 9.81
C ASN A 154 6.24 -7.96 9.86
N LYS A 155 6.92 -8.31 10.97
CA LYS A 155 8.39 -8.23 11.08
C LYS A 155 9.08 -9.06 10.00
N LYS A 156 8.65 -10.30 9.76
CA LYS A 156 9.18 -11.15 8.69
C LYS A 156 9.03 -10.53 7.30
N ARG A 157 7.92 -9.81 7.02
CA ARG A 157 7.75 -9.09 5.75
C ARG A 157 8.70 -7.90 5.63
N ILE A 158 8.93 -7.16 6.71
CA ILE A 158 9.89 -6.05 6.74
C ILE A 158 11.30 -6.57 6.44
N GLU A 159 11.74 -7.62 7.15
CA GLU A 159 13.05 -8.24 6.92
C GLU A 159 13.21 -8.74 5.48
N ARG A 160 12.21 -9.47 4.96
CA ARG A 160 12.22 -9.93 3.57
C ARG A 160 12.35 -8.77 2.59
N PHE A 161 11.59 -7.69 2.80
CA PHE A 161 11.66 -6.49 1.97
C PHE A 161 13.04 -5.85 2.00
N TYR A 162 13.63 -5.74 3.19
CA TYR A 162 14.95 -5.16 3.33
C TYR A 162 16.02 -6.02 2.64
N ASN A 163 16.02 -7.33 2.85
CA ASN A 163 16.96 -8.26 2.22
C ASN A 163 16.83 -8.25 0.68
N CYS A 164 15.59 -8.32 0.16
CA CYS A 164 15.36 -8.26 -1.29
C CYS A 164 15.81 -6.92 -1.88
N LEU A 165 15.58 -5.81 -1.16
CA LEU A 165 16.02 -4.49 -1.58
C LEU A 165 17.55 -4.40 -1.67
N GLN A 166 18.26 -4.87 -0.65
CA GLN A 166 19.73 -4.89 -0.63
C GLN A 166 20.29 -5.63 -1.86
N HIS A 167 19.79 -6.84 -2.13
CA HIS A 167 20.24 -7.64 -3.26
C HIS A 167 19.98 -6.99 -4.63
N VAL A 168 18.82 -6.34 -4.80
CA VAL A 168 18.51 -5.65 -6.07
C VAL A 168 19.47 -4.48 -6.27
N MET A 169 19.71 -3.69 -5.23
CA MET A 169 20.60 -2.53 -5.31
C MET A 169 22.07 -2.91 -5.55
N GLU A 170 22.55 -4.02 -4.98
CA GLU A 170 23.91 -4.54 -5.21
C GLU A 170 24.12 -5.04 -6.66
N ARG A 171 23.09 -5.61 -7.26
CA ARG A 171 23.17 -6.08 -8.65
C ARG A 171 23.24 -4.92 -9.63
N GLU A 172 22.56 -3.82 -9.37
CA GLU A 172 22.59 -2.63 -10.23
C GLU A 172 23.96 -1.94 -10.20
N THR A 173 24.63 -1.87 -9.04
CA THR A 173 25.99 -1.31 -8.95
C THR A 173 27.01 -2.14 -9.74
N MET A 174 26.93 -3.48 -9.67
CA MET A 174 27.79 -4.39 -10.45
C MET A 174 27.53 -4.31 -11.95
N THR A 175 26.27 -4.16 -12.37
CA THR A 175 25.91 -4.08 -13.80
C THR A 175 26.34 -2.74 -14.42
N ASN A 176 26.42 -1.67 -13.63
CA ASN A 176 26.89 -0.35 -14.08
C ASN A 176 28.42 -0.21 -14.13
N LEU A 177 29.17 -1.10 -13.47
CA LEU A 177 30.64 -1.14 -13.50
C LEU A 177 31.22 -1.88 -14.72
N HIS A 178 30.45 -2.78 -15.34
CA HIS A 178 30.82 -3.43 -16.60
C HIS A 178 29.80 -3.05 -17.70
N PRO A 179 30.11 -2.09 -18.60
CA PRO A 179 29.26 -1.83 -19.75
C PRO A 179 29.25 -3.09 -20.62
N LYS A 180 28.11 -3.81 -20.65
CA LYS A 180 27.94 -4.99 -21.50
C LYS A 180 28.12 -4.58 -22.97
N ILE A 181 29.17 -5.10 -23.59
CA ILE A 181 29.29 -5.22 -25.04
C ILE A 181 28.06 -6.00 -25.51
N LYS A 182 27.29 -5.41 -26.43
CA LYS A 182 26.12 -6.04 -27.03
C LYS A 182 26.54 -7.29 -27.81
N GLU A 183 26.19 -8.46 -27.31
CA GLU A 183 25.94 -9.61 -28.17
C GLU A 183 24.43 -9.75 -28.37
N LYS A 184 24.02 -9.55 -29.63
CA LYS A 184 22.70 -9.93 -30.11
C LYS A 184 22.59 -11.44 -29.97
N ASN A 185 21.62 -11.91 -29.20
CA ASN A 185 21.00 -13.21 -29.46
C ASN A 185 19.50 -13.09 -29.25
N ASN A 186 18.80 -13.16 -30.37
CA ASN A 186 17.36 -13.36 -30.43
C ASN A 186 17.05 -14.73 -29.79
N SER A 187 16.14 -14.77 -28.82
CA SER A 187 15.28 -15.94 -28.67
C SER A 187 13.85 -15.50 -28.38
N SER A 188 13.01 -15.82 -29.35
CA SER A 188 11.57 -15.68 -29.38
C SER A 188 10.93 -16.71 -28.45
N TYR A 189 10.18 -16.26 -27.44
CA TYR A 189 9.15 -17.08 -26.82
C TYR A 189 7.88 -16.26 -26.59
N THR A 190 7.01 -16.34 -27.60
CA THR A 190 5.60 -15.97 -27.56
C THR A 190 4.82 -16.94 -26.67
N HIS A 191 4.20 -16.46 -25.60
CA HIS A 191 3.03 -17.13 -25.01
C HIS A 191 1.76 -16.33 -25.36
N LYS A 192 1.17 -16.68 -26.50
CA LYS A 192 -0.14 -16.20 -26.93
C LYS A 192 -1.20 -17.15 -26.33
N LYS A 193 -1.90 -16.71 -25.28
CA LYS A 193 -3.05 -17.45 -24.73
C LYS A 193 -4.25 -17.23 -25.65
N GLN A 194 -4.53 -18.26 -26.46
CA GLN A 194 -5.63 -18.32 -27.43
C GLN A 194 -6.95 -18.47 -26.68
N ARG A 195 -7.85 -17.49 -26.83
CA ARG A 195 -9.23 -17.56 -26.34
C ARG A 195 -10.11 -17.96 -27.54
N ASN A 196 -10.66 -19.16 -27.50
CA ASN A 196 -11.53 -19.69 -28.54
C ASN A 196 -12.81 -18.85 -28.62
N GLN A 197 -13.15 -18.37 -29.83
CA GLN A 197 -14.47 -17.87 -30.19
C GLN A 197 -15.19 -19.00 -30.93
N GLU A 198 -16.14 -19.63 -30.26
CA GLU A 198 -17.15 -20.45 -30.94
C GLU A 198 -18.30 -19.55 -31.42
N LYS A 199 -18.65 -19.76 -32.69
CA LYS A 199 -19.69 -19.09 -33.44
C LYS A 199 -21.06 -19.63 -33.02
N ALA A 200 -22.01 -18.75 -32.75
CA ALA A 200 -23.43 -19.01 -32.98
C ALA A 200 -23.91 -18.04 -34.07
N HIS A 201 -24.39 -18.60 -35.16
CA HIS A 201 -24.83 -17.92 -36.37
C HIS A 201 -26.35 -17.78 -36.32
N GLY A 202 -26.86 -16.59 -36.64
CA GLY A 202 -28.28 -16.29 -36.81
C GLY A 202 -28.45 -15.03 -37.64
N GLN A 203 -28.59 -15.22 -38.95
CA GLN A 203 -29.06 -14.30 -40.00
C GLN A 203 -30.27 -13.43 -39.57
N CYS A 204 -30.68 -12.31 -40.17
CA CYS A 204 -30.29 -11.46 -41.32
C CYS A 204 -31.29 -10.27 -41.32
N ILE A 205 -31.03 -9.30 -42.19
CA ILE A 205 -31.98 -8.35 -42.84
C ILE A 205 -31.95 -6.88 -42.36
N THR A 206 -31.70 -6.07 -43.38
CA THR A 206 -31.66 -4.62 -43.57
C THR A 206 -32.99 -3.89 -43.32
N LYS A 207 -32.88 -2.62 -42.89
CA LYS A 207 -33.51 -1.38 -43.43
C LYS A 207 -33.31 -0.24 -42.42
N GLU A 208 -32.53 0.77 -42.78
CA GLU A 208 -32.96 2.11 -43.23
C GLU A 208 -33.41 3.04 -42.08
N ASN A 209 -32.64 4.14 -41.95
CA ASN A 209 -32.92 5.49 -41.48
C ASN A 209 -34.27 5.75 -40.77
N ASP A 210 -34.22 6.43 -39.62
CA ASP A 210 -34.45 7.88 -39.61
C ASP A 210 -34.03 8.52 -38.28
N LYS A 211 -33.68 9.80 -38.38
CA LYS A 211 -33.41 10.72 -37.28
C LYS A 211 -34.74 11.03 -36.58
N GLU A 212 -34.70 11.24 -35.27
CA GLU A 212 -35.27 12.46 -34.67
C GLU A 212 -34.84 12.61 -33.20
N LEU A 213 -34.70 13.89 -32.83
CA LEU A 213 -34.32 14.41 -31.53
C LEU A 213 -35.55 14.54 -30.61
N GLU A 214 -35.27 14.80 -29.34
CA GLU A 214 -36.08 15.52 -28.33
C GLU A 214 -36.74 14.67 -27.23
N ASN A 215 -36.06 14.69 -26.06
CA ASN A 215 -36.52 15.17 -24.75
C ASN A 215 -38.03 15.10 -24.43
N ASP A 216 -38.39 14.35 -23.39
CA ASP A 216 -38.69 14.83 -22.03
C ASP A 216 -39.64 13.87 -21.26
N ASP A 217 -39.31 13.75 -19.97
CA ASP A 217 -40.12 13.49 -18.77
C ASP A 217 -40.80 12.12 -18.47
N ASP A 218 -40.40 11.64 -17.29
CA ASP A 218 -41.12 10.92 -16.23
C ASP A 218 -41.96 9.67 -16.55
N ASP A 219 -41.51 8.51 -16.01
CA ASP A 219 -42.25 7.90 -14.91
C ASP A 219 -41.44 6.82 -14.16
N ASP A 220 -41.55 6.93 -12.84
CA ASP A 220 -41.07 6.11 -11.74
C ASP A 220 -41.30 4.60 -11.90
N LEU A 221 -40.33 3.78 -11.49
CA LEU A 221 -40.56 2.55 -10.71
C LEU A 221 -39.24 2.12 -10.06
N GLY A 222 -39.09 2.46 -8.78
CA GLY A 222 -38.09 1.90 -7.84
C GLY A 222 -38.06 0.36 -7.87
N ILE A 223 -36.96 -0.28 -7.48
CA ILE A 223 -36.55 -0.43 -6.08
C ILE A 223 -35.03 -0.65 -6.03
N ASN A 224 -34.35 0.21 -5.27
CA ASN A 224 -32.97 0.07 -4.84
C ASN A 224 -32.99 -0.08 -3.31
N ILE A 225 -32.61 -1.24 -2.77
CA ILE A 225 -32.46 -1.41 -1.30
C ILE A 225 -30.98 -1.21 -0.98
N THR A 226 -30.66 0.03 -0.59
CA THR A 226 -29.41 0.37 0.08
C THR A 226 -29.72 0.47 1.57
N ILE A 227 -29.19 -0.46 2.36
CA ILE A 227 -29.35 -0.46 3.82
C ILE A 227 -28.19 0.37 4.40
N PHE A 228 -28.46 1.64 4.69
CA PHE A 228 -27.73 2.40 5.70
C PHE A 228 -28.69 2.71 6.85
N PRO A 229 -28.29 2.58 8.12
CA PRO A 229 -29.11 3.01 9.24
C PRO A 229 -29.15 4.55 9.29
N GLU A 230 -30.35 5.12 9.34
CA GLU A 230 -30.56 6.54 9.61
C GLU A 230 -30.26 6.86 11.08
N ASP A 231 -29.53 7.97 11.26
CA ASP A 231 -29.20 8.58 12.53
C ASP A 231 -30.44 8.98 13.34
N TYR A 232 -30.47 8.61 14.63
CA TYR A 232 -30.88 9.47 15.75
C TYR A 232 -30.27 8.96 17.07
#